data_AF-A0AA87F9C6-F1
#
_entry.id   AF-A0AA87F9C6-F1
#
_cell.length_a   1.000
_cell.length_b   1.000
_cell.length_c   1.000
_cell.angle_alpha   90.00
_cell.angle_beta   90.00
_cell.angle_gamma   90.00
#
_symmetry.space_group_name_H-M   'P 1'
#
loop_
_entity.id
_entity.type
_entity.pdbx_description
1 polymer ?
#
loop_
_entity_poly.entity_id
_entity_poly.type
_entity_poly.pdbx_seq_one_letter_code
_entity_poly.pdbx_strand_id
1 'polypeptide(L)'
;MKQTNTFIVLRDKEGNYLASYKNSKHVLAYSAGWSSDVEDALKTPEEYYYGKDHEKYLAMAMLFDAEPIKVQAEYTLTTLDGQEPAEPVKDTEDVKDSFKKLLDILAKD
;
A
#
# COMPACT_ATOMS: atom_id res chain seq x y z
N MET A 1 -8.54 16.11 3.50
CA MET A 1 -7.56 15.31 4.26
C MET A 1 -6.26 15.15 3.48
N LYS A 2 -5.11 15.51 4.06
CA LYS A 2 -3.79 15.27 3.45
C LYS A 2 -3.20 13.92 3.90
N GLN A 3 -2.57 13.19 2.99
CA GLN A 3 -1.83 11.97 3.28
C GLN A 3 -0.46 12.01 2.62
N THR A 4 0.57 11.55 3.35
CA THR A 4 1.95 11.52 2.87
C THR A 4 2.48 10.10 3.06
N ASN A 5 2.97 9.49 1.99
CA ASN A 5 3.47 8.11 2.00
C ASN A 5 4.90 8.07 1.45
N THR A 6 5.74 7.22 2.02
CA THR A 6 7.09 6.96 1.54
C THR A 6 7.27 5.45 1.34
N PHE A 7 7.75 5.06 0.17
CA PHE A 7 7.93 3.65 -0.20
C PHE A 7 9.03 3.50 -1.26
N ILE A 8 9.50 2.27 -1.45
CA ILE A 8 10.49 1.90 -2.46
C ILE A 8 9.77 1.15 -3.60
N VAL A 9 10.14 1.44 -4.84
CA VAL A 9 9.71 0.73 -6.05
C VAL A 9 10.94 0.23 -6.82
N LEU A 10 10.75 -0.73 -7.72
CA LEU A 10 11.79 -1.16 -8.66
C LEU A 10 11.49 -0.60 -10.05
N ARG A 11 12.48 -0.03 -10.71
CA ARG A 11 12.38 0.57 -12.04
C ARG A 11 13.35 -0.07 -13.02
N ASP A 12 12.88 -0.47 -14.19
CA ASP A 12 13.72 -1.05 -15.23
C ASP A 12 14.51 0.03 -16.01
N LYS A 13 15.36 -0.42 -16.94
CA LYS A 13 16.19 0.46 -17.79
C LYS A 13 15.39 1.29 -18.80
N GLU A 14 14.17 0.89 -19.11
CA GLU A 14 13.25 1.63 -19.99
C GLU A 14 12.48 2.70 -19.21
N GLY A 15 12.57 2.65 -17.88
CA GLY A 15 11.98 3.60 -16.97
C GLY A 15 10.60 3.18 -16.45
N ASN A 16 10.16 1.95 -16.72
CA ASN A 16 8.92 1.38 -16.21
C ASN A 16 9.11 0.80 -14.82
N TYR A 17 8.04 0.74 -14.03
CA TYR A 17 8.01 0.24 -12.67
C TYR A 17 7.46 -1.18 -12.61
N LEU A 18 8.02 -2.01 -11.73
CA LEU A 18 7.53 -3.38 -11.52
C LEU A 18 6.13 -3.32 -10.91
N ALA A 19 5.10 -3.67 -11.69
CA ALA A 19 3.70 -3.59 -11.30
C ALA A 19 3.14 -4.95 -10.83
N SER A 20 3.74 -6.06 -11.30
CA SER A 20 3.36 -7.39 -10.82
C SER A 20 4.50 -8.38 -10.93
N TYR A 21 4.50 -9.37 -10.03
CA TYR A 21 5.43 -10.49 -10.07
C TYR A 21 4.74 -11.75 -9.59
N LYS A 22 4.99 -12.87 -10.29
CA LYS A 22 4.46 -14.17 -9.91
C LYS A 22 5.43 -15.28 -10.27
N ASN A 23 5.76 -16.09 -9.26
CA ASN A 23 6.45 -17.36 -9.43
C ASN A 23 5.56 -18.40 -10.11
N SER A 24 6.14 -19.11 -11.08
CA SER A 24 5.51 -20.27 -11.69
C SER A 24 5.46 -21.41 -10.68
N LYS A 25 4.37 -22.18 -10.69
CA LYS A 25 4.25 -23.35 -9.82
C LYS A 25 5.22 -24.44 -10.29
N HIS A 26 5.90 -25.07 -9.34
CA HIS A 26 6.76 -26.26 -9.54
C HIS A 26 7.98 -26.07 -10.45
N VAL A 27 8.31 -24.84 -10.89
CA VAL A 27 9.49 -24.55 -11.70
C VAL A 27 10.14 -23.24 -11.27
N LEU A 28 11.46 -23.11 -11.46
CA LEU A 28 12.23 -21.90 -11.15
C LEU A 28 12.11 -20.85 -12.28
N ALA A 29 10.87 -20.49 -12.62
CA ALA A 29 10.56 -19.44 -13.60
C ALA A 29 9.55 -18.46 -13.02
N TYR A 30 9.52 -17.24 -13.53
CA TYR A 30 8.60 -16.20 -13.10
C TYR A 30 8.02 -15.42 -14.26
N SER A 31 6.96 -14.66 -13.96
CA SER A 31 6.42 -13.60 -14.81
C SER A 31 6.52 -12.27 -14.07
N ALA A 32 6.85 -11.21 -14.79
CA ALA A 32 6.94 -9.84 -14.30
C ALA A 32 6.18 -8.92 -15.25
N GLY A 33 5.30 -8.08 -14.71
CA GLY A 33 4.61 -7.04 -15.45
C GLY A 33 5.14 -5.68 -15.06
N TRP A 34 5.31 -4.80 -16.04
CA TRP A 34 5.87 -3.46 -15.89
C TRP A 34 4.86 -2.42 -16.35
N SER A 35 4.79 -1.28 -15.66
CA SER A 35 3.93 -0.14 -15.99
C SER A 35 4.76 1.13 -16.06
N SER A 36 4.45 2.03 -16.99
CA SER A 36 5.06 3.36 -17.01
C SER A 36 4.54 4.26 -15.87
N ASP A 37 3.47 3.86 -15.19
CA ASP A 37 2.88 4.58 -14.07
C ASP A 37 3.42 4.07 -12.72
N VAL A 38 3.90 5.00 -11.88
CA VAL A 38 4.39 4.68 -10.53
C VAL A 38 3.25 4.30 -9.58
N GLU A 39 2.01 4.71 -9.86
CA GLU A 39 0.86 4.37 -9.03
C GLU A 39 0.55 2.86 -9.02
N ASP A 40 0.82 2.19 -10.15
CA ASP A 40 0.67 0.76 -10.38
C ASP A 40 1.80 -0.09 -9.77
N ALA A 41 2.89 0.55 -9.36
CA ALA A 41 4.09 -0.15 -8.92
C ALA A 41 3.83 -0.97 -7.64
N LEU A 42 4.52 -2.11 -7.51
CA LEU A 42 4.62 -2.83 -6.25
C LEU A 42 5.40 -1.96 -5.25
N LYS A 43 4.72 -1.56 -4.18
CA LYS A 43 5.24 -0.64 -3.15
C LYS A 43 5.84 -1.44 -2.01
N THR A 44 7.12 -1.21 -1.74
CA THR A 44 7.82 -1.79 -0.60
C THR A 44 7.94 -0.75 0.51
N PRO A 45 7.43 -1.00 1.73
CA PRO A 45 7.66 -0.12 2.87
C PRO A 45 9.17 0.09 3.12
N GLU A 46 9.55 1.31 3.46
CA GLU A 46 10.96 1.68 3.69
C GLU A 46 11.60 0.80 4.78
N GLU A 47 10.84 0.48 5.82
CA GLU A 47 11.27 -0.40 6.92
C GLU A 47 11.65 -1.82 6.46
N TYR A 48 11.02 -2.35 5.41
CA TYR A 48 11.33 -3.68 4.89
C TYR A 48 12.53 -3.65 3.97
N TYR A 49 12.67 -2.58 3.18
CA TYR A 49 13.80 -2.43 2.28
C TYR A 49 15.13 -2.24 3.03
N TYR A 50 15.15 -1.46 4.12
CA TYR A 50 16.38 -1.25 4.92
C TYR A 50 16.51 -2.16 6.14
N GLY A 51 15.48 -2.95 6.45
CA GLY A 51 15.43 -3.82 7.61
C GLY A 51 15.95 -5.23 7.37
N LYS A 52 15.37 -6.20 8.08
CA LYS A 52 15.79 -7.62 8.06
C LYS A 52 15.67 -8.31 6.69
N ASP A 53 14.89 -7.73 5.78
CA ASP A 53 14.63 -8.30 4.45
C ASP A 53 15.45 -7.60 3.35
N HIS A 54 16.38 -6.70 3.72
CA HIS A 54 17.20 -5.92 2.78
C HIS A 54 17.83 -6.74 1.67
N GLU A 55 18.52 -7.83 2.04
CA GLU A 55 19.20 -8.72 1.08
C GLU A 55 18.23 -9.35 0.06
N LYS A 56 16.99 -9.62 0.46
CA LYS A 56 15.98 -10.18 -0.46
C LYS A 56 15.58 -9.14 -1.50
N TYR A 57 15.42 -7.87 -1.10
CA TYR A 57 15.07 -6.80 -2.02
C TYR A 57 16.22 -6.44 -2.96
N LEU A 58 17.47 -6.48 -2.48
CA LEU A 58 18.65 -6.37 -3.36
C LEU A 58 18.71 -7.50 -4.38
N ALA A 59 18.49 -8.74 -3.94
CA ALA A 59 18.46 -9.89 -4.84
C ALA A 59 17.34 -9.80 -5.89
N MET A 60 16.16 -9.28 -5.52
CA MET A 60 15.08 -9.00 -6.46
C MET A 60 15.46 -7.91 -7.46
N ALA A 61 16.03 -6.79 -7.00
CA ALA A 61 16.51 -5.72 -7.88
C ALA A 61 17.52 -6.26 -8.91
N MET A 62 18.46 -7.10 -8.46
CA MET A 62 19.41 -7.77 -9.35
C MET A 62 18.74 -8.76 -10.32
N LEU A 63 17.80 -9.57 -9.84
CA LEU A 63 17.06 -10.54 -10.67
C LEU A 63 16.31 -9.86 -11.82
N PHE A 64 15.72 -8.69 -11.55
CA PHE A 64 14.98 -7.92 -12.54
C PHE A 64 15.85 -6.95 -13.35
N ASP A 65 17.16 -6.85 -13.06
CA ASP A 65 18.06 -5.85 -13.65
C ASP A 65 17.48 -4.41 -13.50
N ALA A 66 16.96 -4.13 -12.31
CA ALA A 66 16.16 -2.96 -11.97
C ALA A 66 16.78 -2.14 -10.83
N GLU A 67 16.58 -0.83 -10.87
CA GLU A 67 17.02 0.10 -9.83
C GLU A 67 15.95 0.28 -8.74
N PRO A 68 16.31 0.21 -7.45
CA PRO A 68 15.42 0.62 -6.36
C PRO A 68 15.31 2.15 -6.28
N ILE A 69 14.08 2.68 -6.26
CA ILE A 69 13.79 4.10 -6.19
C ILE A 69 12.95 4.41 -4.95
N LYS A 70 13.38 5.38 -4.15
CA LYS A 70 12.58 5.94 -3.05
C LYS A 70 11.56 6.94 -3.61
N VAL A 71 10.29 6.70 -3.34
CA VAL A 71 9.17 7.56 -3.72
C VAL A 71 8.61 8.24 -2.48
N GLN A 72 8.43 9.56 -2.56
CA GLN A 72 7.68 10.36 -1.59
C GLN A 72 6.45 10.89 -2.30
N ALA A 73 5.26 10.45 -1.86
CA ALA A 73 4.00 10.81 -2.48
C ALA A 73 3.12 11.59 -1.50
N GLU A 74 2.51 12.66 -1.99
CA GLU A 74 1.53 13.45 -1.24
C GLU A 74 0.18 13.40 -1.95
N TYR A 75 -0.86 13.07 -1.20
CA TYR A 75 -2.23 12.97 -1.68
C TYR A 75 -3.13 13.94 -0.92
N THR A 76 -4.00 14.64 -1.65
CA THR A 76 -5.07 15.44 -1.06
C THR A 76 -6.40 14.78 -1.38
N LEU A 77 -7.08 14.30 -0.34
CA LEU A 77 -8.38 13.65 -0.45
C LEU A 77 -9.49 14.65 -0.16
N THR A 78 -10.43 14.74 -1.09
CA THR A 78 -11.69 15.48 -0.98
C THR A 78 -12.83 14.58 -1.42
N THR A 79 -14.04 14.86 -0.95
CA THR A 79 -15.27 14.32 -1.54
C THR A 79 -15.47 14.92 -2.94
N LEU A 80 -16.40 14.34 -3.73
CA LEU A 80 -16.67 14.82 -5.09
C LEU A 80 -17.23 16.26 -5.13
N ASP A 81 -17.88 16.70 -4.05
CA ASP A 81 -18.33 18.07 -3.82
C ASP A 81 -17.26 18.96 -3.17
N GLY A 82 -16.02 18.47 -3.04
CA GLY A 82 -14.85 19.25 -2.60
C GLY A 82 -14.72 19.42 -1.08
N GLN A 83 -15.55 18.74 -0.29
CA GLN A 83 -15.45 18.77 1.17
C GLN A 83 -14.33 17.84 1.66
N GLU A 84 -13.91 18.07 2.90
CA GLU A 84 -13.02 17.13 3.57
C GLU A 84 -13.79 15.83 3.91
N PRO A 85 -13.29 14.65 3.48
CA PRO A 85 -13.94 13.39 3.80
C PRO A 85 -13.92 13.15 5.32
N ALA A 86 -15.01 12.61 5.86
CA ALA A 86 -15.08 12.21 7.26
C ALA A 86 -14.04 11.12 7.58
N GLU A 87 -13.51 11.12 8.80
CA GLU A 87 -12.61 10.06 9.23
C GLU A 87 -13.32 8.70 9.15
N PRO A 88 -12.68 7.68 8.55
CA PRO A 88 -13.22 6.33 8.58
C PRO A 88 -13.31 5.85 10.03
N VAL A 89 -14.42 5.20 10.38
CA VAL A 89 -14.61 4.59 11.72
C VAL A 89 -13.56 3.48 11.89
N LYS A 90 -12.55 3.73 12.72
CA LYS A 90 -11.43 2.81 12.93
C LYS A 90 -11.79 1.61 13.82
N ASP A 91 -12.80 1.77 14.67
CA ASP A 91 -13.21 0.75 15.64
C ASP A 91 -14.73 0.56 15.66
N THR A 92 -15.18 -0.65 15.31
CA THR A 92 -16.60 -1.04 15.46
C THR A 92 -16.96 -1.39 16.90
N GLU A 93 -15.98 -1.50 17.80
CA GLU A 93 -16.19 -1.78 19.22
C GLU A 93 -16.85 -0.60 19.93
N ASP A 94 -16.38 0.63 19.68
CA ASP A 94 -16.99 1.86 20.21
C ASP A 94 -18.44 2.03 19.74
N VAL A 95 -18.71 1.69 18.47
CA VAL A 95 -20.06 1.74 17.89
C VAL A 95 -20.96 0.68 18.53
N LYS A 96 -20.46 -0.54 18.77
CA LYS A 96 -21.21 -1.62 19.43
C LYS A 96 -21.56 -1.27 20.88
N ASP A 97 -20.62 -0.67 21.62
CA ASP A 97 -20.86 -0.26 23.01
C ASP A 97 -21.84 0.92 23.10
N SER A 98 -21.76 1.85 22.15
CA SER A 98 -22.72 2.95 22.02
C SER A 98 -24.13 2.44 21.70
N PHE A 99 -24.25 1.47 20.79
CA PHE A 99 -25.53 0.84 20.44
C PHE A 99 -26.13 0.03 21.58
N LYS A 100 -25.32 -0.71 22.34
CA LYS A 100 -25.78 -1.47 23.52
C LYS A 100 -26.36 -0.54 24.60
N LYS A 101 -25.67 0.56 24.91
CA LYS A 101 -26.16 1.55 25.88
C LYS A 101 -27.51 2.14 25.48
N LEU A 102 -27.72 2.38 24.18
CA LEU A 102 -28.98 2.91 23.65
C LEU A 102 -30.12 1.87 23.75
N LEU A 103 -29.84 0.59 23.48
CA LEU A 103 -30.80 -0.50 23.67
C LEU A 103 -31.20 -0.68 25.14
N ASP A 104 -30.24 -0.57 26.07
CA ASP A 104 -30.50 -0.68 27.50
C ASP A 104 -31.39 0.46 28.04
N ILE A 105 -31.35 1.64 27.42
CA ILE A 105 -32.24 2.76 27.76
C ILE A 105 -33.65 2.47 27.24
N LEU A 106 -33.78 2.05 25.97
CA LEU A 106 -35.07 1.73 25.35
C LEU A 106 -35.78 0.52 25.97
N ALA A 107 -35.03 -0.41 26.57
CA ALA A 107 -35.58 -1.59 27.23
C ALA A 107 -35.99 -1.35 28.70
N LYS A 108 -35.72 -0.16 29.24
CA LYS A 108 -36.06 0.23 30.62
C LYS A 108 -37.34 1.06 30.73
N ASP A 109 -37.95 1.42 29.61
CA ASP A 109 -39.31 1.97 29.49
C ASP A 109 -40.32 0.85 29.15
#